data_AF-A0A9D6XUV4-F1
#
_entry.id   AF-A0A9D6XUV4-F1
#
_cell.length_a   1.000
_cell.length_b   1.000
_cell.length_c   1.000
_cell.angle_alpha   90.00
_cell.angle_beta   90.00
_cell.angle_gamma   90.00
#
_symmetry.space_group_name_H-M   'P 1'
#
loop_
_entity.id
_entity.type
_entity.pdbx_description
1 polymer ?
#
loop_
_entity_poly.entity_id
_entity_poly.type
_entity_poly.pdbx_seq_one_letter_code
_entity_poly.pdbx_strand_id
1 'polypeptide(L)'
;MDYRSKLRLFGLPLVTVRIGPQPDGALRGIARGWIALGDVAIGVLFRAGGAAVGAIAIGGVSLGLLSVGGLAIGLLAFGGGALGVWAAGGAAAAAQAALGGLAVAMDYALGGVAIAAHANDTAARAFFDGNVFFQAAHMLAQDAQWLLVLLIVPVLFQLYKRRR
;
A
#
# COMPACT_ATOMS: atom_id res chain seq x y z
N MET A 1 15.31 14.71 -12.32
CA MET A 1 14.58 15.96 -12.01
C MET A 1 14.63 16.19 -10.52
N ASP A 2 15.17 17.33 -10.10
CA ASP A 2 15.29 17.72 -8.69
C ASP A 2 14.55 19.04 -8.47
N TYR A 3 13.48 19.01 -7.67
CA TYR A 3 12.71 20.18 -7.27
C TYR A 3 12.57 20.24 -5.76
N ARG A 4 12.73 21.44 -5.19
CA ARG A 4 12.61 21.70 -3.76
C ARG A 4 11.87 23.01 -3.52
N SER A 5 10.83 22.98 -2.71
CA SER A 5 10.08 24.18 -2.35
C SER A 5 10.91 25.13 -1.48
N LYS A 6 10.70 26.44 -1.64
CA LYS A 6 11.32 27.47 -0.80
C LYS A 6 10.72 27.52 0.62
N LEU A 7 9.44 27.15 0.76
CA LEU A 7 8.76 27.05 2.05
C LEU A 7 9.38 25.93 2.88
N ARG A 8 9.81 26.27 4.09
CA ARG A 8 10.36 25.34 5.09
C ARG A 8 9.50 25.41 6.35
N LEU A 9 8.93 24.28 6.76
CA LEU A 9 8.26 24.14 8.06
C LEU A 9 9.17 23.33 9.00
N PHE A 10 9.42 23.85 10.19
CA PHE A 10 10.28 23.19 11.20
C PHE A 10 11.67 22.78 10.65
N GLY A 11 12.26 23.61 9.79
CA GLY A 11 13.57 23.33 9.18
C GLY A 11 13.57 22.32 8.03
N LEU A 12 12.43 21.67 7.74
CA LEU A 12 12.25 20.74 6.62
C LEU A 12 11.55 21.42 5.44
N PRO A 13 11.98 21.17 4.19
CA PRO A 13 11.28 21.69 3.01
C PRO A 13 9.87 21.09 2.93
N LEU A 14 8.90 21.90 2.52
CA LEU A 14 7.49 21.50 2.46
C LEU A 14 7.27 20.44 1.38
N VAL A 15 7.84 20.64 0.19
CA VAL A 15 7.77 19.68 -0.92
C VAL A 15 9.16 19.45 -1.50
N THR A 16 9.53 18.18 -1.64
CA THR A 16 10.74 17.76 -2.33
C THR A 16 10.38 16.67 -3.34
N VAL A 17 10.77 16.88 -4.59
CA VAL A 17 10.61 15.91 -5.68
C VAL A 17 11.99 15.58 -6.22
N ARG A 18 12.36 14.30 -6.22
CA ARG A 18 13.61 13.79 -6.79
C ARG A 18 13.35 12.52 -7.56
N ILE A 19 13.39 12.61 -8.88
CA ILE A 19 13.11 11.48 -9.78
C ILE A 19 14.30 11.30 -10.71
N GLY A 20 14.93 10.13 -10.67
CA GLY A 20 15.99 9.72 -11.60
C GLY A 20 17.41 9.73 -11.01
N PRO A 21 18.40 9.36 -11.84
CA PRO A 21 19.80 9.18 -11.43
C PRO A 21 20.40 10.49 -10.91
N GLN A 22 21.10 10.42 -9.78
CA GLN A 22 21.77 11.58 -9.18
C GLN A 22 23.07 11.87 -9.96
N PRO A 23 23.42 13.16 -10.23
CA PRO A 23 24.69 13.53 -10.85
C PRO A 23 25.94 13.11 -10.04
N ASP A 24 25.79 12.75 -8.76
CA ASP A 24 26.86 12.23 -7.89
C ASP A 24 27.14 10.72 -8.07
N GLY A 25 26.54 10.06 -9.07
CA GLY A 25 26.72 8.62 -9.31
C GLY A 25 25.87 7.70 -8.42
N ALA A 26 25.04 8.27 -7.54
CA ALA A 26 24.05 7.51 -6.78
C ALA A 26 22.88 7.08 -7.68
N LEU A 27 22.60 5.77 -7.73
CA LEU A 27 21.54 5.18 -8.54
C LEU A 27 20.12 5.59 -8.11
N ARG A 28 19.95 6.17 -6.91
CA ARG A 28 18.66 6.57 -6.34
C ARG A 28 18.77 7.86 -5.55
N GLY A 29 18.01 8.88 -5.96
CA GLY A 29 17.91 10.13 -5.22
C GLY A 29 17.00 10.01 -4.00
N ILE A 30 17.49 10.44 -2.83
CA ILE A 30 16.69 10.48 -1.60
C ILE A 30 15.95 11.83 -1.54
N ALA A 31 14.62 11.80 -1.66
CA ALA A 31 13.76 12.95 -1.43
C ALA A 31 13.50 13.11 0.08
N ARG A 32 13.72 14.31 0.64
CA ARG A 32 13.48 14.62 2.07
C ARG A 32 12.59 15.86 2.21
N GLY A 33 11.44 15.77 2.87
CA GLY A 33 10.55 16.93 3.09
C GLY A 33 9.24 16.57 3.80
N TRP A 34 8.32 17.52 4.01
CA TRP A 34 6.99 17.17 4.54
C TRP A 34 6.20 16.29 3.57
N ILE A 35 6.30 16.64 2.29
CA ILE A 35 5.83 15.90 1.14
C ILE A 35 7.05 15.51 0.31
N ALA A 36 7.28 14.20 0.13
CA ALA A 36 8.43 13.70 -0.61
C ALA A 36 8.02 12.76 -1.75
N LEU A 37 8.43 13.08 -2.98
CA LEU A 37 8.24 12.23 -4.16
C LEU A 37 9.59 11.79 -4.72
N GLY A 38 9.77 10.49 -4.96
CA GLY A 38 10.98 9.98 -5.59
C GLY A 38 11.20 8.48 -5.48
N ASP A 39 12.31 7.95 -6.00
CA ASP A 39 12.62 6.52 -5.87
C ASP A 39 12.73 6.09 -4.41
N VAL A 40 13.34 6.93 -3.59
CA VAL A 40 13.40 6.80 -2.13
C VAL A 40 12.89 8.09 -1.48
N ALA A 41 11.74 8.02 -0.84
CA ALA A 41 11.10 9.16 -0.20
C ALA A 41 11.18 9.06 1.34
N ILE A 42 11.73 10.10 1.96
CA ILE A 42 11.79 10.33 3.40
C ILE A 42 11.15 11.70 3.78
N GLY A 43 10.51 11.90 4.94
CA GLY A 43 9.46 12.95 5.08
C GLY A 43 8.20 12.80 5.98
N VAL A 44 7.88 13.75 6.84
CA VAL A 44 6.95 13.47 7.96
C VAL A 44 5.52 13.05 7.54
N LEU A 45 4.92 13.72 6.55
CA LEU A 45 3.47 13.67 6.33
C LEU A 45 3.03 12.77 5.18
N PHE A 46 3.53 12.99 3.96
CA PHE A 46 3.12 12.24 2.77
C PHE A 46 4.31 11.87 1.89
N ARG A 47 4.37 10.61 1.45
CA ARG A 47 5.43 10.12 0.58
C ARG A 47 4.91 9.23 -0.52
N ALA A 48 5.45 9.41 -1.73
CA ALA A 48 5.17 8.54 -2.87
C ALA A 48 6.49 8.14 -3.55
N GLY A 49 6.70 6.84 -3.76
CA GLY A 49 7.96 6.37 -4.33
C GLY A 49 8.11 4.87 -4.51
N GLY A 50 9.29 4.43 -4.96
CA GLY A 50 9.64 3.00 -4.96
C GLY A 50 9.80 2.47 -3.54
N ALA A 51 10.50 3.23 -2.69
CA ALA A 51 10.59 3.03 -1.25
C ALA A 51 10.16 4.31 -0.51
N ALA A 52 9.15 4.19 0.36
CA ALA A 52 8.60 5.32 1.10
C ALA A 52 8.50 4.96 2.58
N VAL A 53 9.18 5.70 3.46
CA VAL A 53 8.89 5.64 4.91
C VAL A 53 7.85 6.75 5.23
N GLY A 54 7.23 6.96 6.40
CA GLY A 54 6.46 8.21 6.68
C GLY A 54 5.18 8.06 7.50
N ALA A 55 4.41 9.13 7.73
CA ALA A 55 3.08 8.96 8.31
C ALA A 55 2.12 8.33 7.28
N ILE A 56 2.05 8.91 6.08
CA ILE A 56 1.36 8.33 4.92
C ILE A 56 2.41 7.98 3.87
N ALA A 57 2.58 6.69 3.58
CA ALA A 57 3.59 6.18 2.66
C ALA A 57 2.92 5.36 1.56
N ILE A 58 3.14 5.77 0.31
CA ILE A 58 2.64 5.07 -0.89
C ILE A 58 3.84 4.62 -1.71
N GLY A 59 3.96 3.33 -2.01
CA GLY A 59 5.08 2.86 -2.82
C GLY A 59 5.22 1.36 -3.01
N GLY A 60 6.26 0.93 -3.72
CA GLY A 60 6.56 -0.49 -3.85
C GLY A 60 6.86 -1.13 -2.49
N VAL A 61 7.72 -0.48 -1.70
CA VAL A 61 7.96 -0.78 -0.29
C VAL A 61 7.58 0.46 0.52
N SER A 62 6.66 0.31 1.45
CA SER A 62 6.13 1.42 2.25
C SER A 62 6.21 1.10 3.75
N LEU A 63 6.58 2.08 4.56
CA LEU A 63 6.64 1.96 6.02
C LEU A 63 6.03 3.20 6.68
N GLY A 64 4.90 3.09 7.36
CA GLY A 64 4.27 4.25 7.98
C GLY A 64 3.09 4.00 8.92
N LEU A 65 2.35 5.06 9.29
CA LEU A 65 1.07 4.86 9.97
C LEU A 65 0.03 4.31 9.00
N LEU A 66 -0.08 4.96 7.84
CA LEU A 66 -0.87 4.55 6.69
C LEU A 66 0.09 4.17 5.58
N SER A 67 0.11 2.89 5.22
CA SER A 67 1.06 2.35 4.26
C SER A 67 0.30 1.67 3.13
N VAL A 68 0.54 2.10 1.88
CA VAL A 68 -0.10 1.54 0.69
C VAL A 68 0.98 1.09 -0.29
N GLY A 69 1.02 -0.18 -0.66
CA GLY A 69 2.11 -0.64 -1.51
C GLY A 69 2.15 -2.10 -1.93
N GLY A 70 3.26 -2.50 -2.54
CA GLY A 70 3.56 -3.91 -2.79
C GLY A 70 3.85 -4.63 -1.48
N LEU A 71 4.81 -4.11 -0.71
CA LEU A 71 5.10 -4.44 0.68
C LEU A 71 4.77 -3.22 1.54
N ALA A 72 3.78 -3.33 2.40
CA ALA A 72 3.31 -2.25 3.27
C ALA A 72 3.46 -2.64 4.74
N ILE A 73 4.15 -1.83 5.52
CA ILE A 73 4.36 -2.04 6.95
C ILE A 73 3.82 -0.83 7.70
N GLY A 74 2.83 -1.00 8.56
CA GLY A 74 2.30 0.15 9.29
C GLY A 74 1.20 -0.13 10.28
N LEU A 75 0.62 0.92 10.86
CA LEU A 75 -0.56 0.74 11.72
C LEU A 75 -1.74 0.23 10.89
N LEU A 76 -1.93 0.88 9.75
CA LEU A 76 -2.92 0.63 8.73
C LEU A 76 -2.17 0.30 7.42
N ALA A 77 -2.13 -0.97 7.05
CA ALA A 77 -1.36 -1.45 5.91
C ALA A 77 -2.26 -2.00 4.79
N PHE A 78 -2.06 -1.51 3.58
CA PHE A 78 -2.73 -1.99 2.37
C PHE A 78 -1.71 -2.42 1.32
N GLY A 79 -1.83 -3.63 0.79
CA GLY A 79 -0.90 -4.04 -0.26
C GLY A 79 -0.92 -5.48 -0.74
N GLY A 80 0.06 -5.84 -1.56
CA GLY A 80 0.28 -7.25 -1.94
C GLY A 80 0.69 -8.09 -0.71
N GLY A 81 1.68 -7.59 0.03
CA GLY A 81 2.12 -8.05 1.35
C GLY A 81 1.92 -6.93 2.36
N ALA A 82 1.05 -7.12 3.36
CA ALA A 82 0.71 -6.11 4.34
C ALA A 82 1.01 -6.60 5.77
N LEU A 83 1.74 -5.80 6.54
CA LEU A 83 2.07 -6.07 7.95
C LEU A 83 1.61 -4.90 8.81
N GLY A 84 0.79 -5.14 9.83
CA GLY A 84 0.35 -4.03 10.67
C GLY A 84 -0.51 -4.35 11.88
N VAL A 85 -1.17 -3.33 12.42
CA VAL A 85 -2.22 -3.54 13.44
C VAL A 85 -3.50 -3.97 12.73
N TRP A 86 -3.89 -3.20 11.70
CA TRP A 86 -4.91 -3.57 10.72
C TRP A 86 -4.25 -3.68 9.34
N ALA A 87 -4.41 -4.83 8.71
CA ALA A 87 -3.78 -5.12 7.42
C ALA A 87 -4.80 -5.65 6.42
N ALA A 88 -4.70 -5.22 5.16
CA ALA A 88 -5.53 -5.74 4.09
C ALA A 88 -4.71 -5.91 2.81
N GLY A 89 -4.80 -7.08 2.18
CA GLY A 89 -3.94 -7.38 1.06
C GLY A 89 -4.03 -8.79 0.48
N GLY A 90 -3.13 -9.12 -0.44
CA GLY A 90 -3.00 -10.50 -0.94
C GLY A 90 -2.54 -11.46 0.15
N ALA A 91 -1.44 -11.12 0.81
CA ALA A 91 -0.92 -11.73 2.03
C ALA A 91 -0.85 -10.66 3.13
N ALA A 92 -1.72 -10.76 4.13
CA ALA A 92 -1.85 -9.81 5.22
C ALA A 92 -1.55 -10.48 6.56
N ALA A 93 -0.65 -9.91 7.34
CA ALA A 93 -0.48 -10.26 8.75
C ALA A 93 -0.75 -9.04 9.64
N ALA A 94 -1.64 -9.19 10.59
CA ALA A 94 -2.10 -8.11 11.45
C ALA A 94 -2.06 -8.49 12.92
N ALA A 95 -1.80 -7.53 13.81
CA ALA A 95 -1.96 -7.80 15.24
C ALA A 95 -3.44 -8.00 15.59
N GLN A 96 -4.35 -7.22 14.99
CA GLN A 96 -5.76 -7.19 15.40
C GLN A 96 -6.69 -7.67 14.30
N ALA A 97 -6.61 -7.11 13.09
CA ALA A 97 -7.53 -7.42 12.00
C ALA A 97 -6.82 -7.57 10.65
N ALA A 98 -6.95 -8.74 10.02
CA ALA A 98 -6.38 -9.02 8.69
C ALA A 98 -7.46 -9.38 7.67
N LEU A 99 -7.41 -8.75 6.50
CA LEU A 99 -8.28 -9.07 5.36
C LEU A 99 -7.46 -9.46 4.13
N GLY A 100 -7.71 -10.61 3.51
CA GLY A 100 -6.91 -10.96 2.33
C GLY A 100 -7.07 -12.35 1.72
N GLY A 101 -6.23 -12.66 0.75
CA GLY A 101 -6.13 -14.02 0.21
C GLY A 101 -5.55 -14.98 1.25
N LEU A 102 -4.44 -14.58 1.86
CA LEU A 102 -3.84 -15.19 3.06
C LEU A 102 -3.88 -14.14 4.17
N ALA A 103 -4.71 -14.35 5.18
CA ALA A 103 -4.95 -13.42 6.26
C ALA A 103 -4.57 -14.07 7.60
N VAL A 104 -3.57 -13.52 8.29
CA VAL A 104 -3.13 -13.97 9.61
C VAL A 104 -3.35 -12.83 10.59
N ALA A 105 -4.13 -13.04 11.64
CA ALA A 105 -4.30 -12.05 12.70
C ALA A 105 -4.37 -12.72 14.08
N MET A 106 -4.24 -11.96 15.15
CA MET A 106 -4.53 -12.52 16.48
C MET A 106 -6.03 -12.57 16.73
N ASP A 107 -6.75 -11.46 16.54
CA ASP A 107 -8.18 -11.40 16.90
C ASP A 107 -9.10 -11.79 15.75
N TYR A 108 -9.03 -11.08 14.61
CA TYR A 108 -9.97 -11.23 13.49
C TYR A 108 -9.26 -11.40 12.15
N ALA A 109 -9.52 -12.51 11.45
CA ALA A 109 -9.03 -12.71 10.09
C ALA A 109 -10.18 -13.09 9.14
N LEU A 110 -10.20 -12.46 7.97
CA LEU A 110 -11.22 -12.71 6.96
C LEU A 110 -10.58 -12.82 5.58
N GLY A 111 -10.82 -13.93 4.89
CA GLY A 111 -10.07 -14.21 3.68
C GLY A 111 -10.22 -15.61 3.11
N GLY A 112 -9.43 -15.90 2.07
CA GLY A 112 -9.36 -17.24 1.47
C GLY A 112 -8.77 -18.26 2.44
N VAL A 113 -7.59 -17.95 2.97
CA VAL A 113 -6.93 -18.69 4.06
C VAL A 113 -6.82 -17.74 5.25
N ALA A 114 -7.66 -17.94 6.27
CA ALA A 114 -7.72 -17.09 7.46
C ALA A 114 -7.22 -17.85 8.70
N ILE A 115 -6.27 -17.25 9.43
CA ILE A 115 -5.72 -17.79 10.69
C ILE A 115 -5.83 -16.70 11.75
N ALA A 116 -6.79 -16.81 12.67
CA ALA A 116 -6.97 -15.94 13.82
C ALA A 116 -7.86 -16.61 14.88
N ALA A 117 -8.00 -15.98 16.05
CA ALA A 117 -8.96 -16.41 17.07
C ALA A 117 -10.39 -16.45 16.52
N HIS A 118 -10.76 -15.49 15.66
CA HIS A 118 -12.01 -15.48 14.91
C HIS A 118 -11.70 -15.45 13.41
N ALA A 119 -11.74 -16.62 12.77
CA ALA A 119 -11.35 -16.80 11.38
C ALA A 119 -12.59 -17.09 10.51
N ASN A 120 -12.95 -16.17 9.60
CA ASN A 120 -14.15 -16.27 8.75
C ASN A 120 -15.49 -16.45 9.50
N ASP A 121 -15.52 -16.18 10.81
CA ASP A 121 -16.73 -16.28 11.62
C ASP A 121 -17.68 -15.09 11.42
N THR A 122 -18.92 -15.24 11.88
CA THR A 122 -19.92 -14.16 11.92
C THR A 122 -19.46 -12.97 12.76
N ALA A 123 -18.75 -13.23 13.86
CA ALA A 123 -18.15 -12.18 14.70
C ALA A 123 -17.09 -11.38 13.95
N ALA A 124 -16.22 -12.05 13.18
CA ALA A 124 -15.26 -11.37 12.33
C ALA A 124 -15.99 -10.52 11.29
N ARG A 125 -16.95 -11.08 10.55
CA ARG A 125 -17.75 -10.34 9.56
C ARG A 125 -18.42 -9.09 10.14
N ALA A 126 -19.06 -9.19 11.31
CA ALA A 126 -19.68 -8.05 11.97
C ALA A 126 -18.67 -6.95 12.33
N PHE A 127 -17.46 -7.32 12.76
CA PHE A 127 -16.37 -6.38 13.01
C PHE A 127 -15.90 -5.70 11.72
N PHE A 128 -15.73 -6.45 10.63
CA PHE A 128 -15.32 -5.90 9.34
C PHE A 128 -16.41 -5.00 8.72
N ASP A 129 -17.69 -5.36 8.85
CA ASP A 129 -18.82 -4.57 8.36
C ASP A 129 -19.00 -3.26 9.14
N GLY A 130 -18.63 -3.22 10.42
CA GLY A 130 -18.67 -1.99 11.22
C GLY A 130 -17.52 -1.01 10.96
N ASN A 131 -16.46 -1.44 10.28
CA ASN A 131 -15.23 -0.66 10.15
C ASN A 131 -15.08 -0.02 8.75
N VAL A 132 -15.13 1.32 8.73
CA VAL A 132 -15.00 2.16 7.53
C VAL A 132 -13.71 1.89 6.74
N PHE A 133 -12.64 1.50 7.44
CA PHE A 133 -11.35 1.12 6.85
C PHE A 133 -11.48 -0.09 5.92
N PHE A 134 -12.18 -1.13 6.38
CA PHE A 134 -12.36 -2.36 5.61
C PHE A 134 -13.44 -2.22 4.56
N GLN A 135 -14.47 -1.41 4.80
CA GLN A 135 -15.44 -1.04 3.76
C GLN A 135 -14.77 -0.30 2.60
N ALA A 136 -13.93 0.71 2.90
CA ALA A 136 -13.17 1.44 1.89
C ALA A 136 -12.20 0.52 1.13
N ALA A 137 -11.56 -0.42 1.84
CA ALA A 137 -10.72 -1.44 1.24
C ALA A 137 -11.49 -2.37 0.29
N HIS A 138 -12.67 -2.82 0.70
CA HIS A 138 -13.48 -3.75 -0.08
C HIS A 138 -14.07 -3.07 -1.32
N MET A 139 -14.51 -1.81 -1.19
CA MET A 139 -14.93 -0.99 -2.33
C MET A 139 -13.79 -0.81 -3.33
N LEU A 140 -12.59 -0.43 -2.88
CA LEU A 140 -11.42 -0.29 -3.75
C LEU A 140 -11.00 -1.61 -4.40
N ALA A 141 -11.08 -2.73 -3.67
CA ALA A 141 -10.74 -4.04 -4.20
C ALA A 141 -11.76 -4.54 -5.23
N GLN A 142 -13.05 -4.32 -5.02
CA GLN A 142 -14.11 -4.70 -5.96
C GLN A 142 -14.00 -3.90 -7.27
N ASP A 143 -13.80 -2.58 -7.18
CA ASP A 143 -13.63 -1.73 -8.38
C ASP A 143 -12.32 -2.05 -9.12
N ALA A 144 -11.23 -2.35 -8.41
CA ALA A 144 -9.96 -2.75 -9.00
C ALA A 144 -10.02 -4.13 -9.68
N GLN A 145 -10.79 -5.08 -9.15
CA GLN A 145 -10.99 -6.39 -9.77
C GLN A 145 -11.68 -6.27 -11.13
N TRP A 146 -12.68 -5.40 -11.27
CA TRP A 146 -13.32 -5.14 -12.56
C TRP A 146 -12.35 -4.52 -13.57
N LEU A 147 -11.49 -3.60 -13.15
CA LEU A 147 -10.45 -3.03 -14.02
C LEU A 147 -9.39 -4.04 -14.44
N LEU A 148 -8.97 -4.93 -13.53
CA LEU A 148 -8.04 -6.02 -13.84
C LEU A 148 -8.65 -7.04 -14.81
N VAL A 149 -9.92 -7.42 -14.61
CA VAL A 149 -10.66 -8.29 -15.55
C VAL A 149 -10.76 -7.61 -16.92
N LEU A 150 -11.10 -6.32 -16.94
CA LEU A 150 -11.20 -5.52 -18.17
C LEU A 150 -9.85 -5.37 -18.89
N LEU A 151 -8.73 -5.44 -18.18
CA LEU A 151 -7.37 -5.44 -18.76
C LEU A 151 -6.93 -6.84 -19.24
N ILE A 152 -7.25 -7.90 -18.52
CA ILE A 152 -6.79 -9.27 -18.80
C ILE A 152 -7.57 -9.91 -19.96
N VAL A 153 -8.88 -9.67 -20.05
CA VAL A 153 -9.75 -10.29 -21.07
C VAL A 153 -9.34 -9.93 -22.52
N PRO A 154 -9.05 -8.66 -22.88
CA PRO A 154 -8.59 -8.30 -24.22
C PRO A 154 -7.23 -8.90 -24.56
N VAL A 155 -6.31 -8.99 -23.59
CA VAL A 155 -4.97 -9.53 -23.79
C VAL A 155 -5.04 -11.04 -24.06
N LEU A 156 -5.85 -11.78 -23.29
CA LEU A 156 -6.11 -13.20 -23.54
C LEU A 156 -6.76 -13.43 -24.91
N PHE A 157 -7.71 -12.57 -25.31
CA PHE A 157 -8.34 -12.64 -26.62
C PHE A 157 -7.32 -12.43 -27.77
N GLN A 158 -6.40 -11.48 -27.62
CA GLN A 158 -5.33 -11.27 -28.62
C GLN A 158 -4.34 -12.44 -28.67
N LEU A 159 -4.00 -13.04 -27.53
CA LEU A 159 -3.13 -14.22 -27.46
C LEU A 159 -3.77 -15.46 -28.06
N TYR A 160 -5.07 -15.66 -27.84
CA TYR A 160 -5.83 -16.73 -28.47
C TYR A 160 -5.89 -16.56 -30.00
N LYS A 161 -6.10 -15.32 -30.47
CA LYS A 161 -6.11 -15.00 -31.91
C LYS A 161 -4.74 -15.15 -32.57
N ARG A 162 -3.63 -15.00 -31.83
CA ARG A 162 -2.25 -15.22 -32.33
C ARG A 162 -1.84 -16.68 -32.42
N ARG A 163 -2.57 -17.59 -31.77
CA ARG A 163 -2.32 -19.05 -31.82
C ARG A 163 -3.15 -19.78 -32.88
N ARG A 164 -4.06 -19.10 -33.58
CA ARG A 164 -4.72 -19.55 -34.81
C ARG A 164 -4.14 -18.81 -36.00
#